data_AF-A0A8D8AMC6-F1
#
_entry.id   AF-A0A8D8AMC6-F1
#
_cell.length_a   1.000
_cell.length_b   1.000
_cell.length_c   1.000
_cell.angle_alpha   90.00
_cell.angle_beta   90.00
_cell.angle_gamma   90.00
#
_symmetry.space_group_name_H-M   'P 1'
#
loop_
_entity.id
_entity.type
_entity.pdbx_description
1 polymer ?
#
loop_
_entity_poly.entity_id
_entity_poly.type
_entity_poly.pdbx_seq_one_letter_code
_entity_poly.pdbx_strand_id
1 'polypeptide(L)'
;IYTYSGLFCVVINPYKRWPLYTMRVAKMYRGKRRNEVPPHLFAVSDGAYVNMLSNKENQSMLITGESGAGKTENTKKVIAYFATIGASSKKSAEEEKKISLEDQVVQTNPVLEAYGNAKTVRNDNSSRFGKFIRIHFTASGKLGGADIETYLLEKARVISQQTLERSYHIFYQMMSGSVKGLKEKCFLSNNIYDYMVIAQGKTTIPSVDDGEEMELTDEAFNILGFTQEEKDNIYRITAAVMHMGGMK
;
A
#
# COMPACT_ATOMS: atom_id res chain seq x y z
N ILE A 1 -21.17 -0.61 7.69
CA ILE A 1 -20.27 -1.60 7.06
C ILE A 1 -19.53 -2.49 8.06
N TYR A 2 -19.44 -2.07 9.33
CA TYR A 2 -18.77 -2.80 10.40
C TYR A 2 -19.78 -3.50 11.31
N THR A 3 -19.49 -4.74 11.69
CA THR A 3 -20.29 -5.52 12.65
C THR A 3 -19.37 -6.41 13.48
N TYR A 4 -19.60 -6.51 14.78
CA TYR A 4 -18.85 -7.46 15.62
C TYR A 4 -19.46 -8.86 15.59
N SER A 5 -18.59 -9.87 15.56
CA SER A 5 -18.93 -11.28 15.77
C SER A 5 -17.91 -11.88 16.74
N GLY A 6 -18.22 -11.83 18.04
CA GLY A 6 -17.26 -12.20 19.08
C GLY A 6 -16.00 -11.34 19.01
N LEU A 7 -14.83 -11.98 18.87
CA LEU A 7 -13.55 -11.26 18.71
C LEU A 7 -13.42 -10.58 17.34
N PHE A 8 -14.13 -11.06 16.32
CA PHE A 8 -13.99 -10.58 14.95
C PHE A 8 -14.73 -9.26 14.73
N CYS A 9 -14.14 -8.40 13.91
CA CYS A 9 -14.78 -7.24 13.31
C CYS A 9 -15.00 -7.54 11.83
N VAL A 10 -16.25 -7.84 11.45
CA VAL A 10 -16.65 -8.11 10.07
C VAL A 10 -16.81 -6.77 9.35
N VAL A 11 -16.12 -6.65 8.20
CA VAL A 11 -16.16 -5.46 7.36
C VAL A 11 -16.68 -5.84 5.98
N ILE A 12 -17.79 -5.23 5.57
CA ILE A 12 -18.32 -5.40 4.21
C ILE A 12 -17.85 -4.21 3.37
N ASN A 13 -17.01 -4.45 2.35
CA ASN A 13 -16.51 -3.39 1.48
C ASN A 13 -17.68 -2.69 0.75
N PRO A 14 -17.92 -1.39 0.98
CA PRO A 14 -19.05 -0.69 0.37
C PRO A 14 -18.83 -0.27 -1.08
N TYR A 15 -17.61 -0.41 -1.62
CA TYR A 15 -17.20 0.14 -2.92
C TYR A 15 -17.55 1.64 -3.09
N LYS A 16 -17.63 2.37 -1.97
CA LYS A 16 -17.98 3.79 -1.90
C LYS A 16 -17.14 4.47 -0.82
N ARG A 17 -16.73 5.72 -1.07
CA ARG A 17 -16.03 6.56 -0.09
C ARG A 17 -17.02 7.13 0.92
N TRP A 18 -17.12 6.49 2.08
CA TRP A 18 -17.95 6.99 3.19
C TRP A 18 -17.10 7.86 4.14
N PRO A 19 -17.67 8.90 4.76
CA PRO A 19 -16.96 9.80 5.67
C PRO A 19 -16.71 9.19 7.07
N LEU A 20 -16.33 7.90 7.13
CA LEU A 20 -16.12 7.14 8.38
C LEU A 20 -14.69 7.25 8.93
N TYR A 21 -13.75 7.75 8.13
CA TYR A 21 -12.32 7.77 8.50
C TYR A 21 -11.79 9.17 8.77
N THR A 22 -12.66 10.08 9.19
CA THR A 22 -12.26 11.46 9.51
C THR A 22 -11.66 11.53 10.91
N MET A 23 -10.87 12.59 11.17
CA MET A 23 -10.32 12.87 12.50
C MET A 23 -11.39 13.00 13.58
N ARG A 24 -12.57 13.51 13.22
CA ARG A 24 -13.73 13.57 14.13
C ARG A 24 -14.14 12.18 14.58
N VAL A 25 -14.22 11.23 13.65
CA VAL A 25 -14.58 9.84 13.95
C VAL A 25 -13.46 9.18 14.76
N ALA A 26 -12.19 9.35 14.37
CA ALA A 26 -11.06 8.79 15.13
C ALA A 26 -11.08 9.20 16.61
N LYS A 27 -11.36 10.47 16.91
CA LYS A 27 -11.49 10.97 18.30
C LYS A 27 -12.61 10.32 19.10
N MET A 28 -13.69 9.87 18.46
CA MET A 28 -14.80 9.18 19.16
C MET A 28 -14.37 7.84 19.75
N TYR A 29 -13.37 7.18 19.16
CA TYR A 29 -12.91 5.85 19.56
C TYR A 29 -11.76 5.87 20.57
N ARG A 30 -11.15 7.02 20.80
CA ARG A 30 -9.96 7.14 21.65
C ARG A 30 -10.26 6.83 23.11
N GLY A 31 -9.62 5.80 23.66
CA GLY A 31 -9.73 5.38 25.06
C GLY A 31 -11.10 4.82 25.42
N LYS A 32 -11.92 4.45 24.42
CA LYS A 32 -13.27 3.90 24.63
C LYS A 32 -13.24 2.39 24.59
N ARG A 33 -13.99 1.74 25.48
CA ARG A 33 -14.17 0.30 25.42
C ARG A 33 -15.03 -0.07 24.21
N ARG A 34 -14.80 -1.26 23.66
CA ARG A 34 -15.45 -1.73 22.42
C ARG A 34 -16.99 -1.75 22.49
N ASN A 35 -17.57 -1.83 23.68
CA ASN A 35 -19.02 -1.81 23.92
C ASN A 35 -19.59 -0.39 24.17
N GLU A 36 -18.76 0.64 24.29
CA GLU A 36 -19.19 2.03 24.51
C GLU A 36 -19.38 2.80 23.20
N VAL A 37 -18.96 2.22 22.08
CA VAL A 37 -18.96 2.84 20.75
C VAL A 37 -19.48 1.86 19.71
N PRO A 38 -20.06 2.34 18.59
CA PRO A 38 -20.50 1.47 17.51
C PRO A 38 -19.36 0.63 16.92
N PRO A 39 -19.65 -0.49 16.23
CA PRO A 39 -18.62 -1.29 15.60
C PRO A 39 -17.80 -0.48 14.59
N HIS A 40 -16.48 -0.50 14.76
CA HIS A 40 -15.55 0.16 13.86
C HIS A 40 -14.15 -0.45 13.94
N LEU A 41 -13.40 -0.32 12.86
CA LEU A 41 -11.98 -0.70 12.82
C LEU A 41 -11.15 0.06 13.85
N PHE A 42 -11.44 1.34 14.07
CA PHE A 42 -10.75 2.20 15.05
C PHE A 42 -10.90 1.72 16.49
N ALA A 43 -12.05 1.16 16.87
CA ALA A 43 -12.21 0.55 18.21
C ALA A 43 -11.29 -0.66 18.39
N VAL A 44 -11.09 -1.46 17.34
CA VAL A 44 -10.18 -2.62 17.38
C VAL A 44 -8.73 -2.15 17.47
N SER A 45 -8.36 -1.14 16.68
CA SER A 45 -7.03 -0.51 16.73
C SER A 45 -6.74 0.13 18.10
N ASP A 46 -7.69 0.89 18.67
CA ASP A 46 -7.51 1.50 19.99
C ASP A 46 -7.40 0.46 21.09
N GLY A 47 -8.23 -0.60 21.05
CA GLY A 47 -8.14 -1.72 21.97
C GLY A 47 -6.78 -2.42 21.91
N ALA A 48 -6.25 -2.68 20.71
CA ALA A 48 -4.91 -3.24 20.54
C ALA A 48 -3.83 -2.31 21.12
N TYR A 49 -3.91 -1.01 20.86
CA TYR A 49 -2.98 -0.03 21.41
C TYR A 49 -3.00 0.02 22.94
N VAL A 50 -4.20 0.08 23.55
CA VAL A 50 -4.35 0.11 25.01
C VAL A 50 -3.84 -1.17 25.65
N ASN A 51 -4.15 -2.33 25.05
CA ASN A 51 -3.69 -3.64 25.55
C ASN A 51 -2.16 -3.77 25.44
N MET A 52 -1.57 -3.34 24.32
CA MET A 52 -0.12 -3.31 24.14
C MET A 52 0.57 -2.49 25.23
N LEU A 53 0.05 -1.29 25.53
CA LEU A 53 0.64 -0.41 26.55
C LEU A 53 0.42 -0.90 27.98
N SER A 54 -0.72 -1.52 28.26
CA SER A 54 -1.06 -2.04 29.59
C SER A 54 -0.30 -3.33 29.89
N ASN A 55 -0.31 -4.28 28.95
CA ASN A 55 0.23 -5.62 29.15
C ASN A 55 1.73 -5.72 28.81
N LYS A 56 2.29 -4.73 28.11
CA LYS A 56 3.69 -4.73 27.62
C LYS A 56 4.01 -5.91 26.70
N GLU A 57 3.01 -6.38 25.95
CA GLU A 57 3.13 -7.47 24.99
C GLU A 57 2.74 -7.02 23.59
N ASN A 58 3.43 -7.55 22.58
CA ASN A 58 3.17 -7.27 21.17
C ASN A 58 1.75 -7.70 20.78
N GLN A 59 1.13 -6.94 19.88
CA GLN A 59 -0.21 -7.23 19.36
C GLN A 59 -0.15 -7.50 17.85
N SER A 60 -1.08 -8.30 17.35
CA SER A 60 -1.24 -8.56 15.93
C SER A 60 -2.68 -8.29 15.48
N MET A 61 -2.83 -7.69 14.30
CA MET A 61 -4.12 -7.48 13.65
C MET A 61 -4.12 -8.19 12.30
N LEU A 62 -4.88 -9.29 12.20
CA LEU A 62 -4.99 -10.08 10.99
C LEU A 62 -6.23 -9.64 10.20
N ILE A 63 -6.00 -9.02 9.03
CA ILE A 63 -7.07 -8.57 8.13
C ILE A 63 -7.18 -9.59 6.98
N THR A 64 -8.19 -10.45 7.06
CA THR A 64 -8.46 -11.48 6.05
C THR A 64 -9.57 -11.06 5.10
N GLY A 65 -9.62 -11.69 3.93
CA GLY A 65 -10.67 -11.46 2.94
C GLY A 65 -10.21 -11.85 1.54
N GLU A 66 -11.17 -12.15 0.67
CA GLU A 66 -10.89 -12.43 -0.74
C GLU A 66 -10.38 -11.18 -1.48
N SER A 67 -10.05 -11.36 -2.77
CA SER A 67 -9.69 -10.23 -3.63
C SER A 67 -10.88 -9.27 -3.75
N GLY A 68 -10.64 -7.96 -3.69
CA GLY A 68 -11.69 -6.95 -3.65
C GLY A 68 -12.33 -6.69 -2.27
N ALA A 69 -12.01 -7.47 -1.23
CA ALA A 69 -12.59 -7.27 0.11
C ALA A 69 -12.15 -5.96 0.83
N GLY A 70 -11.27 -5.16 0.22
CA GLY A 70 -10.80 -3.89 0.81
C GLY A 70 -9.73 -4.05 1.89
N LYS A 71 -8.96 -5.15 1.86
CA LYS A 71 -7.88 -5.41 2.84
C LYS A 71 -6.89 -4.25 2.94
N THR A 72 -6.30 -3.86 1.80
CA THR A 72 -5.31 -2.78 1.70
C THR A 72 -5.85 -1.45 2.23
N GLU A 73 -7.09 -1.11 1.86
CA GLU A 73 -7.73 0.12 2.33
C GLU A 73 -7.96 0.11 3.84
N ASN A 74 -8.45 -0.99 4.42
CA ASN A 74 -8.59 -1.08 5.87
C ASN A 74 -7.22 -1.01 6.58
N THR A 75 -6.18 -1.66 6.05
CA THR A 75 -4.82 -1.56 6.59
C THR A 75 -4.32 -0.11 6.59
N LYS A 76 -4.52 0.65 5.49
CA LYS A 76 -4.21 2.09 5.43
C LYS A 76 -4.90 2.86 6.55
N LYS A 77 -6.17 2.56 6.85
CA LYS A 77 -6.92 3.23 7.94
C LYS A 77 -6.45 2.84 9.33
N VAL A 78 -6.03 1.59 9.56
CA VAL A 78 -5.40 1.17 10.82
C VAL A 78 -4.11 1.96 11.07
N ILE A 79 -3.25 2.04 10.06
CA ILE A 79 -1.97 2.78 10.14
C ILE A 79 -2.24 4.26 10.44
N ALA A 80 -3.15 4.90 9.69
CA ALA A 80 -3.51 6.30 9.90
C ALA A 80 -4.06 6.55 11.32
N TYR A 81 -4.84 5.61 11.85
CA TYR A 81 -5.31 5.70 13.24
C TYR A 81 -4.15 5.65 14.23
N PHE A 82 -3.25 4.67 14.09
CA PHE A 82 -2.06 4.54 14.95
C PHE A 82 -1.14 5.75 14.89
N ALA A 83 -0.95 6.30 13.69
CA ALA A 83 -0.22 7.54 13.50
C ALA A 83 -0.89 8.72 14.22
N THR A 84 -2.21 8.87 14.07
CA THR A 84 -2.99 9.92 14.74
C THR A 84 -2.85 9.86 16.27
N ILE A 85 -2.94 8.68 16.87
CA ILE A 85 -2.87 8.54 18.34
C ILE A 85 -1.43 8.52 18.89
N GLY A 86 -0.47 8.12 18.06
CA GLY A 86 0.95 8.01 18.40
C GLY A 86 1.75 9.27 18.09
N ALA A 87 1.16 10.25 17.40
CA ALA A 87 1.76 11.54 17.09
C ALA A 87 2.03 12.36 18.36
N SER A 88 3.21 13.00 18.42
CA SER A 88 3.53 13.95 19.50
C SER A 88 2.69 15.21 19.38
N SER A 89 2.14 15.67 20.51
CA SER A 89 1.37 16.93 20.61
C SER A 89 2.21 18.20 20.44
N LYS A 90 3.53 18.06 20.30
CA LYS A 90 4.47 19.15 20.05
C LYS A 90 5.13 18.87 18.70
N LYS A 91 4.59 19.47 17.64
CA LYS A 91 5.38 19.75 16.44
C LYS A 91 6.05 21.10 16.69
N SER A 92 7.37 21.11 16.75
CA SER A 92 8.12 22.36 16.65
C SER A 92 7.99 22.92 15.22
N ALA A 93 8.10 24.24 15.04
CA ALA A 93 8.00 24.86 13.70
C ALA A 93 9.07 24.34 12.70
N GLU A 94 10.15 23.72 13.20
CA GLU A 94 11.17 23.05 12.37
C GLU A 94 10.75 21.62 11.94
N GLU A 95 9.86 20.95 12.68
CA GLU A 95 9.34 19.61 12.36
C GLU A 95 8.22 19.62 11.32
N GLU A 96 7.60 20.78 11.04
CA GLU A 96 6.60 20.90 9.95
C GLU A 96 7.20 20.65 8.56
N LYS A 97 8.53 20.78 8.40
CA LYS A 97 9.24 20.47 7.16
C LYS A 97 9.71 19.03 7.04
N LYS A 98 9.73 18.24 8.12
CA LYS A 98 10.07 16.82 8.05
C LYS A 98 8.82 16.02 7.71
N ILE A 99 8.89 15.27 6.61
CA ILE A 99 7.92 14.23 6.24
C ILE A 99 7.67 13.38 7.49
N SER A 100 6.42 13.31 7.93
CA SER A 100 6.11 12.58 9.16
C SER A 100 6.30 11.07 8.94
N LEU A 101 6.59 10.33 10.01
CA LEU A 101 6.61 8.86 9.96
C LEU A 101 5.27 8.30 9.43
N GLU A 102 4.17 9.00 9.66
CA GLU A 102 2.85 8.69 9.08
C GLU A 102 2.89 8.75 7.55
N ASP A 103 3.38 9.87 7.01
CA ASP A 103 3.49 10.08 5.57
C ASP A 103 4.40 9.01 4.96
N GLN A 104 5.56 8.71 5.56
CA GLN A 104 6.45 7.66 5.06
C GLN A 104 5.76 6.30 5.00
N VAL A 105 5.06 5.87 6.05
CA VAL A 105 4.39 4.56 6.04
C VAL A 105 3.28 4.51 4.99
N VAL A 106 2.50 5.58 4.85
CA VAL A 106 1.44 5.66 3.83
C VAL A 106 2.04 5.64 2.42
N GLN A 107 3.16 6.33 2.22
CA GLN A 107 3.87 6.46 0.94
C GLN A 107 4.64 5.20 0.53
N THR A 108 4.79 4.21 1.41
CA THR A 108 5.22 2.86 0.98
C THR A 108 4.20 2.17 0.07
N ASN A 109 2.92 2.53 0.15
CA ASN A 109 1.88 1.81 -0.58
C ASN A 109 1.98 1.99 -2.10
N PRO A 110 2.12 3.20 -2.68
CA PRO A 110 2.33 3.35 -4.12
C PRO A 110 3.43 2.43 -4.66
N VAL A 111 4.60 2.41 -4.01
CA VAL A 111 5.72 1.55 -4.40
C VAL A 111 5.37 0.06 -4.29
N LEU A 112 4.83 -0.37 -3.15
CA LEU A 112 4.49 -1.77 -2.92
C LEU A 112 3.34 -2.26 -3.81
N GLU A 113 2.38 -1.39 -4.12
CA GLU A 113 1.26 -1.69 -5.01
C GLU A 113 1.73 -1.72 -6.48
N ALA A 114 2.60 -0.81 -6.90
CA ALA A 114 3.20 -0.82 -8.25
C ALA A 114 3.93 -2.15 -8.53
N TYR A 115 4.77 -2.60 -7.59
CA TYR A 115 5.59 -3.80 -7.76
C TYR A 115 4.92 -5.11 -7.33
N GLY A 116 3.87 -5.05 -6.52
CA GLY A 116 3.27 -6.23 -5.87
C GLY A 116 1.79 -6.45 -6.18
N ASN A 117 1.11 -5.47 -6.78
CA ASN A 117 -0.27 -5.64 -7.22
C ASN A 117 -0.36 -5.85 -8.73
N ALA A 118 -1.39 -6.57 -9.14
CA ALA A 118 -1.72 -6.81 -10.52
C ALA A 118 -3.23 -6.89 -10.71
N LYS A 119 -3.65 -6.74 -11.95
CA LYS A 119 -5.03 -6.99 -12.36
C LYS A 119 -5.29 -8.47 -12.52
N THR A 120 -6.31 -8.96 -11.84
CA THR A 120 -6.84 -10.33 -11.98
C THR A 120 -8.22 -10.31 -12.63
N VAL A 121 -8.81 -11.49 -12.87
CA VAL A 121 -10.17 -11.59 -13.43
C VAL A 121 -11.24 -10.90 -12.56
N ARG A 122 -11.05 -10.89 -11.23
CA ARG A 122 -12.09 -10.44 -10.27
C ARG A 122 -11.72 -9.17 -9.49
N ASN A 123 -10.50 -8.69 -9.63
CA ASN A 123 -10.02 -7.51 -8.91
C ASN A 123 -8.92 -6.85 -9.73
N ASP A 124 -9.14 -5.58 -10.06
CA ASP A 124 -8.24 -4.78 -10.85
C ASP A 124 -6.97 -4.35 -10.10
N ASN A 125 -7.01 -4.32 -8.76
CA ASN A 125 -5.86 -3.99 -7.93
C ASN A 125 -5.62 -5.07 -6.85
N SER A 126 -5.26 -6.29 -7.29
CA SER A 126 -5.04 -7.43 -6.40
C SER A 126 -3.59 -7.53 -5.95
N SER A 127 -3.33 -7.43 -4.64
CA SER A 127 -2.01 -7.78 -4.08
C SER A 127 -1.69 -9.25 -4.30
N ARG A 128 -0.51 -9.52 -4.87
CA ARG A 128 0.02 -10.85 -5.18
C ARG A 128 1.21 -11.22 -4.28
N PHE A 129 1.22 -10.66 -3.08
CA PHE A 129 2.18 -10.93 -2.03
C PHE A 129 1.49 -10.74 -0.67
N GLY A 130 1.99 -11.44 0.34
CA GLY A 130 1.65 -11.20 1.74
C GLY A 130 2.47 -10.02 2.28
N LYS A 131 1.85 -9.18 3.10
CA LYS A 131 2.49 -8.02 3.74
C LYS A 131 2.24 -8.06 5.24
N PHE A 132 3.31 -8.05 6.03
CA PHE A 132 3.26 -7.93 7.48
C PHE A 132 3.92 -6.62 7.89
N ILE A 133 3.12 -5.70 8.41
CA ILE A 133 3.57 -4.37 8.81
C ILE A 133 3.70 -4.38 10.32
N ARG A 134 4.92 -4.22 10.83
CA ARG A 134 5.15 -3.97 12.26
C ARG A 134 5.17 -2.47 12.48
N ILE A 135 4.36 -2.01 13.42
CA ILE A 135 4.30 -0.61 13.83
C ILE A 135 4.87 -0.54 15.25
N HIS A 136 5.97 0.17 15.39
CA HIS A 136 6.70 0.26 16.65
C HIS A 136 6.19 1.42 17.47
N PHE A 137 6.06 1.21 18.78
CA PHE A 137 5.75 2.25 19.72
C PHE A 137 6.82 2.30 20.81
N THR A 138 7.17 3.51 21.22
CA THR A 138 8.06 3.76 22.36
C THR A 138 7.37 3.38 23.67
N ALA A 139 8.14 3.26 24.76
CA ALA A 139 7.58 3.02 26.10
C ALA A 139 6.55 4.08 26.55
N SER A 140 6.64 5.29 26.00
CA SER A 140 5.70 6.40 26.22
C SER A 140 4.42 6.32 25.38
N GLY A 141 4.27 5.31 24.51
CA GLY A 141 3.14 5.12 23.62
C GLY A 141 3.16 5.98 22.35
N LYS A 142 4.28 6.66 22.06
CA LYS A 142 4.48 7.39 20.80
C LYS A 142 4.96 6.47 19.68
N LEU A 143 4.65 6.82 18.45
CA LEU A 143 5.13 6.10 17.27
C LEU A 143 6.68 6.13 17.22
N GLY A 144 7.30 4.95 17.16
CA GLY A 144 8.76 4.77 17.16
C GLY A 144 9.34 4.35 15.81
N GLY A 145 8.49 4.00 14.85
CA GLY A 145 8.90 3.55 13.52
C GLY A 145 7.95 2.50 12.96
N ALA A 146 8.25 2.00 11.77
CA ALA A 146 7.57 0.86 11.19
C ALA A 146 8.54 0.06 10.32
N ASP A 147 8.28 -1.22 10.16
CA ASP A 147 8.94 -2.06 9.17
C ASP A 147 7.92 -2.95 8.47
N ILE A 148 8.28 -3.41 7.28
CA ILE A 148 7.40 -4.19 6.42
C ILE A 148 8.15 -5.45 6.00
N GLU A 149 7.62 -6.60 6.40
CA GLU A 149 8.04 -7.90 5.88
C GLU A 149 7.08 -8.35 4.77
N THR A 150 7.63 -8.84 3.67
CA THR A 150 6.87 -9.33 2.53
C THR A 150 7.07 -10.82 2.35
N TYR A 151 6.00 -11.55 2.01
CA TYR A 151 6.04 -12.99 1.82
C TYR A 151 5.39 -13.38 0.49
N LEU A 152 5.89 -14.46 -0.12
CA LEU A 152 5.20 -15.19 -1.20
C LEU A 152 4.75 -14.29 -2.37
N LEU A 153 5.65 -13.47 -2.91
CA LEU A 153 5.40 -12.78 -4.18
C LEU A 153 5.13 -13.81 -5.29
N GLU A 154 4.06 -13.65 -6.06
CA GLU A 154 3.71 -14.55 -7.16
C GLU A 154 4.68 -14.36 -8.35
N LYS A 155 5.82 -15.04 -8.28
CA LYS A 155 6.89 -14.94 -9.30
C LYS A 155 6.42 -15.31 -10.71
N ALA A 156 5.53 -16.30 -10.83
CA ALA A 156 5.01 -16.78 -12.12
C ALA A 156 4.35 -15.67 -12.95
N ARG A 157 3.73 -14.68 -12.28
CA ARG A 157 3.03 -13.57 -12.95
C ARG A 157 3.95 -12.65 -13.75
N VAL A 158 5.24 -12.60 -13.42
CA VAL A 158 6.22 -11.76 -14.14
C VAL A 158 6.33 -12.20 -15.60
N ILE A 159 6.24 -13.51 -15.88
CA ILE A 159 6.48 -14.09 -17.21
C ILE A 159 5.23 -14.68 -17.86
N SER A 160 4.11 -14.76 -17.13
CA SER A 160 2.88 -15.36 -17.65
C SER A 160 1.63 -14.69 -17.11
N GLN A 161 0.67 -14.44 -18.00
CA GLN A 161 -0.64 -13.89 -17.65
C GLN A 161 -1.74 -14.64 -18.39
N GLN A 162 -2.88 -14.83 -17.73
CA GLN A 162 -4.09 -15.27 -18.41
C GLN A 162 -4.70 -14.12 -19.25
N THR A 163 -5.55 -14.47 -20.22
CA THR A 163 -6.10 -13.54 -21.22
C THR A 163 -6.78 -12.28 -20.65
N LEU A 164 -7.37 -12.37 -19.46
CA LEU A 164 -8.07 -11.26 -18.81
C LEU A 164 -7.27 -10.57 -17.68
N GLU A 165 -6.06 -11.04 -17.42
CA GLU A 165 -5.18 -10.55 -16.35
C GLU A 165 -4.07 -9.63 -16.89
N ARG A 166 -3.46 -8.85 -15.99
CA ARG A 166 -2.22 -8.13 -16.25
C ARG A 166 -1.07 -8.73 -15.44
N SER A 167 0.16 -8.36 -15.83
CA SER A 167 1.33 -8.46 -14.96
C SER A 167 1.26 -7.37 -13.87
N TYR A 168 2.35 -7.18 -13.13
CA TYR A 168 2.45 -6.14 -12.10
C TYR A 168 2.31 -4.72 -12.70
N HIS A 169 1.69 -3.81 -11.95
CA HIS A 169 1.32 -2.48 -12.46
C HIS A 169 2.52 -1.65 -12.92
N ILE A 170 3.66 -1.78 -12.25
CA ILE A 170 4.88 -1.02 -12.54
C ILE A 170 5.30 -1.09 -14.01
N PHE A 171 5.10 -2.23 -14.69
CA PHE A 171 5.48 -2.36 -16.09
C PHE A 171 4.68 -1.44 -17.00
N TYR A 172 3.38 -1.30 -16.75
CA TYR A 172 2.48 -0.45 -17.53
C TYR A 172 2.65 1.02 -17.14
N GLN A 173 2.87 1.28 -15.85
CA GLN A 173 3.21 2.60 -15.32
C GLN A 173 4.48 3.16 -15.97
N MET A 174 5.57 2.39 -16.03
CA MET A 174 6.80 2.83 -16.69
C MET A 174 6.63 3.05 -18.20
N MET A 175 5.76 2.27 -18.85
CA MET A 175 5.50 2.37 -20.29
C MET A 175 4.63 3.58 -20.66
N SER A 176 3.93 4.18 -19.70
CA SER A 176 3.08 5.37 -19.89
C SER A 176 3.86 6.59 -20.39
N GLY A 177 5.12 6.75 -19.97
CA GLY A 177 5.95 7.90 -20.30
C GLY A 177 5.61 9.20 -19.56
N SER A 178 4.81 9.15 -18.49
CA SER A 178 4.48 10.35 -17.68
C SER A 178 5.72 10.93 -16.97
N VAL A 179 6.62 10.07 -16.48
CA VAL A 179 7.92 10.48 -15.92
C VAL A 179 8.91 10.74 -17.06
N LYS A 180 9.25 12.02 -17.26
CA LYS A 180 10.14 12.48 -18.34
C LYS A 180 11.51 11.80 -18.30
N GLY A 181 11.98 11.32 -19.44
CA GLY A 181 13.30 10.70 -19.58
C GLY A 181 13.37 9.25 -19.09
N LEU A 182 12.32 8.72 -18.44
CA LEU A 182 12.31 7.37 -17.87
C LEU A 182 12.48 6.31 -18.97
N LYS A 183 11.68 6.42 -20.04
CA LYS A 183 11.67 5.43 -21.12
C LYS A 183 13.00 5.42 -21.86
N GLU A 184 13.56 6.59 -22.11
CA GLU A 184 14.87 6.75 -22.75
C GLU A 184 15.98 6.13 -21.89
N LYS A 185 16.00 6.42 -20.57
CA LYS A 185 16.97 5.83 -19.63
C LYS A 185 16.87 4.30 -19.55
N CYS A 186 15.68 3.75 -19.75
CA CYS A 186 15.40 2.31 -19.68
C CYS A 186 15.38 1.62 -21.06
N PHE A 187 15.68 2.36 -22.14
CA PHE A 187 15.60 1.88 -23.52
C PHE A 187 14.25 1.22 -23.86
N LEU A 188 13.16 1.76 -23.32
CA LEU A 188 11.82 1.23 -23.54
C LEU A 188 11.21 1.75 -24.85
N SER A 189 10.52 0.87 -25.56
CA SER A 189 9.77 1.23 -26.77
C SER A 189 8.46 1.94 -26.43
N ASN A 190 7.75 2.39 -27.45
CA ASN A 190 6.39 2.95 -27.31
C ASN A 190 5.28 1.91 -27.45
N ASN A 191 5.62 0.63 -27.61
CA ASN A 191 4.66 -0.44 -27.82
C ASN A 191 4.84 -1.55 -26.75
N ILE A 192 3.85 -1.70 -25.88
CA ILE A 192 3.85 -2.74 -24.84
C ILE A 192 3.99 -4.16 -25.40
N TYR A 193 3.52 -4.39 -26.62
CA TYR A 193 3.57 -5.71 -27.27
C TYR A 193 4.97 -6.11 -27.76
N ASP A 194 5.95 -5.20 -27.71
CA ASP A 194 7.36 -5.56 -27.92
C ASP A 194 7.89 -6.41 -26.75
N TYR A 195 7.20 -6.37 -25.60
CA TYR A 195 7.55 -7.08 -24.36
C TYR A 195 6.56 -8.21 -24.07
N MET A 196 6.63 -9.28 -24.87
CA MET A 196 5.66 -10.38 -24.82
C MET A 196 5.48 -11.02 -23.44
N VAL A 197 6.50 -11.04 -22.58
CA VAL A 197 6.40 -11.59 -21.22
C VAL A 197 5.38 -10.90 -20.31
N ILE A 198 4.99 -9.65 -20.62
CA ILE A 198 4.00 -8.88 -19.85
C ILE A 198 2.76 -8.48 -20.67
N ALA A 199 2.67 -8.94 -21.92
CA ALA A 199 1.64 -8.55 -22.89
C ALA A 199 0.77 -9.74 -23.38
N GLN A 200 0.76 -10.86 -22.66
CA GLN A 200 -0.02 -12.07 -23.01
C GLN A 200 -1.53 -11.89 -22.75
N GLY A 201 -1.86 -11.07 -21.75
CA GLY A 201 -3.23 -10.82 -21.32
C GLY A 201 -3.72 -9.42 -21.68
N LYS A 202 -4.34 -8.75 -20.71
CA LYS A 202 -4.69 -7.34 -20.81
C LYS A 202 -3.44 -6.48 -20.57
N THR A 203 -3.46 -5.29 -21.15
CA THR A 203 -2.40 -4.28 -20.99
C THR A 203 -2.92 -3.02 -20.30
N THR A 204 -4.23 -2.78 -20.33
CA THR A 204 -4.90 -1.64 -19.69
C THR A 204 -5.98 -2.09 -18.71
N ILE A 205 -6.33 -1.22 -17.77
CA ILE A 205 -7.45 -1.38 -16.82
C ILE A 205 -8.44 -0.24 -17.06
N PRO A 206 -9.76 -0.52 -17.22
CA PRO A 206 -10.75 0.53 -17.27
C PRO A 206 -10.71 1.36 -15.97
N SER A 207 -10.69 2.69 -16.09
CA SER A 207 -10.68 3.67 -14.97
C SER A 207 -9.39 3.83 -14.16
N VAL A 208 -8.27 3.24 -14.60
CA VAL A 208 -6.95 3.50 -14.01
C VAL A 208 -6.07 4.19 -15.05
N ASP A 209 -5.47 5.32 -14.68
CA ASP A 209 -4.45 5.98 -15.47
C ASP A 209 -3.07 5.53 -14.99
N ASP A 210 -2.43 4.63 -15.74
CA ASP A 210 -1.09 4.14 -15.40
C ASP A 210 -0.04 5.28 -15.41
N GLY A 211 -0.29 6.40 -16.09
CA GLY A 211 0.57 7.59 -16.09
C GLY A 211 0.51 8.38 -14.80
N GLU A 212 -0.69 8.67 -14.30
CA GLU A 212 -0.89 9.32 -12.99
C GLU A 212 -0.30 8.45 -11.86
N GLU A 213 -0.56 7.14 -11.89
CA GLU A 213 -0.03 6.21 -10.89
C GLU A 213 1.50 6.10 -10.94
N MET A 214 2.13 6.26 -12.11
CA MET A 214 3.58 6.30 -12.24
C MET A 214 4.18 7.56 -11.60
N GLU A 215 3.54 8.72 -11.76
CA GLU A 215 3.99 9.97 -11.12
C GLU A 215 3.92 9.87 -9.59
N LEU A 216 2.81 9.33 -9.06
CA LEU A 216 2.66 9.06 -7.63
C LEU A 216 3.72 8.08 -7.11
N THR A 217 4.06 7.06 -7.90
CA THR A 217 5.08 6.07 -7.54
C THR A 217 6.49 6.69 -7.55
N ASP A 218 6.82 7.52 -8.54
CA ASP A 218 8.10 8.23 -8.60
C ASP A 218 8.26 9.24 -7.45
N GLU A 219 7.19 9.97 -7.11
CA GLU A 219 7.16 10.89 -5.97
C GLU A 219 7.32 10.12 -4.65
N ALA A 220 6.66 8.97 -4.51
CA ALA A 220 6.78 8.13 -3.32
C ALA A 220 8.22 7.69 -3.06
N PHE A 221 9.00 7.32 -4.09
CA PHE A 221 10.43 7.03 -3.91
C PHE A 221 11.21 8.23 -3.34
N ASN A 222 10.92 9.44 -3.82
CA ASN A 222 11.56 10.66 -3.32
C ASN A 222 11.20 10.92 -1.85
N ILE A 223 9.93 10.75 -1.47
CA ILE A 223 9.44 10.94 -0.09
C ILE A 223 10.05 9.90 0.86
N LEU A 224 10.25 8.67 0.38
CA LEU A 224 10.89 7.59 1.13
C LEU A 224 12.41 7.74 1.25
N GLY A 225 13.00 8.76 0.61
CA GLY A 225 14.42 9.09 0.73
C GLY A 225 15.33 8.27 -0.18
N PHE A 226 14.80 7.62 -1.22
CA PHE A 226 15.63 6.99 -2.25
C PHE A 226 16.37 8.07 -3.03
N THR A 227 17.66 7.84 -3.27
CA THR A 227 18.46 8.70 -4.14
C THR A 227 18.00 8.56 -5.59
N GLN A 228 18.27 9.57 -6.41
CA GLN A 228 17.95 9.51 -7.84
C GLN A 228 18.66 8.34 -8.53
N GLU A 229 19.87 7.99 -8.10
CA GLU A 229 20.62 6.86 -8.62
C GLU A 229 19.94 5.52 -8.28
N GLU A 230 19.54 5.31 -7.02
CA GLU A 230 18.81 4.10 -6.62
C GLU A 230 17.50 3.96 -7.39
N LYS A 231 16.73 5.05 -7.50
CA LYS A 231 15.47 5.07 -8.25
C LYS A 231 15.69 4.73 -9.72
N ASP A 232 16.66 5.35 -10.38
CA ASP A 232 17.03 5.05 -11.77
C ASP A 232 17.47 3.59 -11.92
N ASN A 233 18.24 3.05 -10.98
CA ASN A 233 18.69 1.65 -11.00
C ASN A 233 17.52 0.66 -10.82
N ILE A 234 16.57 0.96 -9.93
CA ILE A 234 15.34 0.19 -9.76
C ILE A 234 14.57 0.12 -11.09
N TYR A 235 14.40 1.25 -11.77
CA TYR A 235 13.74 1.29 -13.08
C TYR A 235 14.51 0.54 -14.16
N ARG A 236 15.85 0.70 -14.22
CA ARG A 236 16.69 -0.06 -15.16
C ARG A 236 16.56 -1.57 -14.97
N ILE A 237 16.61 -2.05 -13.72
CA ILE A 237 16.43 -3.48 -13.42
C ILE A 237 15.04 -3.95 -13.82
N THR A 238 14.01 -3.14 -13.55
CA THR A 238 12.62 -3.46 -13.92
C THR A 238 12.44 -3.57 -15.43
N ALA A 239 12.99 -2.63 -16.20
CA ALA A 239 12.98 -2.66 -17.65
C ALA A 239 13.85 -3.80 -18.23
N ALA A 240 14.99 -4.11 -17.60
CA ALA A 240 15.84 -5.22 -18.01
C ALA A 240 15.09 -6.56 -17.95
N VAL A 241 14.20 -6.78 -16.99
CA VAL A 241 13.33 -7.97 -16.95
C VAL A 241 12.42 -8.04 -18.18
N MET A 242 11.87 -6.90 -18.62
CA MET A 242 11.04 -6.84 -19.83
C MET A 242 11.85 -7.19 -21.08
N HIS A 243 13.04 -6.61 -21.23
CA HIS A 243 13.96 -6.86 -22.35
C HIS A 243 14.47 -8.30 -22.38
N MET A 244 14.83 -8.84 -21.22
CA MET A 244 15.32 -10.22 -21.09
C MET A 244 14.28 -11.24 -21.55
N GLY A 245 12.99 -10.94 -21.35
CA GLY A 245 11.90 -11.75 -21.89
C GLY A 245 11.78 -11.77 -23.41
N GLY A 246 12.46 -10.87 -24.12
CA GLY A 246 12.50 -10.79 -25.57
C GLY A 246 13.72 -11.43 -26.22
N MET A 247 14.68 -11.97 -25.44
CA MET A 247 15.87 -12.64 -25.97
C MET A 247 15.46 -13.97 -26.64
N LYS A 248 15.86 -14.15 -27.90
CA LYS A 248 15.59 -15.34 -28.72
C LYS A 248 16.86 -16.12 -29.01
#